data_AF-A0A958AAJ7-F1
#
_entry.id   AF-A0A958AAJ7-F1
#
_cell.length_a   1.000
_cell.length_b   1.000
_cell.length_c   1.000
_cell.angle_alpha   90.00
_cell.angle_beta   90.00
_cell.angle_gamma   90.00
#
_symmetry.space_group_name_H-M   'P 1'
#
loop_
_entity.id
_entity.type
_entity.pdbx_description
1 polymer ?
#
loop_
_entity_poly.entity_id
_entity_poly.type
_entity_poly.pdbx_seq_one_letter_code
_entity_poly.pdbx_strand_id
1 'polypeptide(L)'
;MNNEPTYSYDKEADVLYISFSSGEKATSAVELNDNILLRFSRAEQRAIGLTLMDFSVLIQLTNLGPRSFPLNGLQELEPDWQEMVINIITKPPVNQILKVSVYTPSLTESVPIALVEKMPIPVAN
;
A
#
# COMPACT_ATOMS: atom_id res chain seq x y z
N MET A 1 -10.80 -13.10 14.82
CA MET A 1 -10.86 -14.01 13.66
C MET A 1 -9.90 -13.44 12.62
N ASN A 2 -8.86 -14.19 12.23
CA ASN A 2 -7.98 -13.78 11.14
C ASN A 2 -8.73 -14.03 9.83
N ASN A 3 -9.40 -13.00 9.31
CA ASN A 3 -9.92 -13.07 7.96
C ASN A 3 -8.73 -12.93 7.01
N GLU A 4 -8.52 -13.94 6.17
CA GLU A 4 -7.51 -13.83 5.11
C GLU A 4 -7.88 -12.67 4.17
N PRO A 5 -6.89 -11.91 3.67
CA PRO A 5 -7.16 -10.83 2.73
C PRO A 5 -7.83 -11.38 1.46
N THR A 6 -8.84 -10.69 0.95
CA THR A 6 -9.43 -11.00 -0.35
C THR A 6 -8.90 -10.06 -1.42
N TYR A 7 -8.69 -10.62 -2.61
CA TYR A 7 -8.08 -9.94 -3.75
C TYR A 7 -9.05 -9.92 -4.93
N SER A 8 -9.26 -8.75 -5.52
CA SER A 8 -10.12 -8.56 -6.70
C SER A 8 -9.35 -7.71 -7.71
N TYR A 9 -8.92 -8.33 -8.81
CA TYR A 9 -8.17 -7.64 -9.86
C TYR A 9 -9.10 -7.29 -11.03
N ASP A 10 -9.22 -6.00 -11.32
CA ASP A 10 -9.86 -5.47 -12.52
C ASP A 10 -8.82 -5.35 -13.63
N LYS A 11 -8.93 -6.20 -14.65
CA LYS A 11 -8.01 -6.23 -15.78
C LYS A 11 -8.19 -5.06 -16.74
N GLU A 12 -9.40 -4.52 -16.86
CA GLU A 12 -9.67 -3.43 -17.80
C GLU A 12 -9.12 -2.11 -17.27
N ALA A 13 -9.22 -1.89 -15.96
CA ALA A 13 -8.69 -0.70 -15.29
C ALA A 13 -7.23 -0.85 -14.80
N ASP A 14 -6.66 -2.06 -14.84
CA ASP A 14 -5.38 -2.41 -14.19
C ASP A 14 -5.32 -2.03 -12.70
N VAL A 15 -6.39 -2.37 -11.96
CA VAL A 15 -6.53 -2.05 -10.53
C VAL A 15 -6.70 -3.32 -9.70
N LEU A 16 -5.86 -3.50 -8.68
CA LEU A 16 -6.03 -4.54 -7.67
C LEU A 16 -6.65 -3.94 -6.40
N TYR A 17 -7.83 -4.44 -6.05
CA TYR A 17 -8.48 -4.17 -4.78
C TYR A 17 -8.16 -5.27 -3.78
N ILE A 18 -7.70 -4.88 -2.59
CA ILE A 18 -7.40 -5.76 -1.48
C ILE A 18 -8.32 -5.39 -0.32
N SER A 19 -9.02 -6.36 0.24
CA SER A 19 -9.82 -6.19 1.45
C SER A 19 -9.24 -7.02 2.59
N PHE A 20 -8.96 -6.37 3.71
CA PHE A 20 -8.48 -7.02 4.93
C PHE A 20 -9.63 -7.39 5.88
N SER A 21 -10.83 -6.89 5.64
CA SER A 21 -11.99 -7.11 6.49
C SER A 21 -13.26 -7.12 5.65
N SER A 22 -13.78 -8.34 5.41
CA SER A 22 -15.01 -8.53 4.65
C SER A 22 -16.19 -7.87 5.35
N GLY A 23 -16.91 -7.00 4.62
CA GLY A 23 -18.14 -6.36 5.10
C GLY A 23 -17.95 -5.07 5.91
N GLU A 24 -16.72 -4.70 6.24
CA GLU A 24 -16.44 -3.46 6.96
C GLU A 24 -16.25 -2.27 6.01
N LYS A 25 -16.79 -1.11 6.40
CA LYS A 25 -16.60 0.14 5.67
C LYS A 25 -15.44 0.92 6.26
N ALA A 26 -14.52 1.35 5.40
CA ALA A 26 -13.49 2.28 5.80
C ALA A 26 -14.12 3.61 6.22
N THR A 27 -13.59 4.22 7.29
CA THR A 27 -14.00 5.57 7.71
C THR A 27 -13.14 6.64 7.04
N SER A 28 -11.95 6.26 6.61
CA SER A 28 -10.92 7.16 6.07
C SER A 28 -10.18 6.50 4.92
N ALA A 29 -9.68 7.34 4.01
CA ALA A 29 -8.79 6.93 2.94
C ALA A 29 -7.65 7.95 2.79
N VAL A 30 -6.46 7.46 2.47
CA VAL A 30 -5.26 8.28 2.24
C VAL A 30 -4.55 7.74 1.01
N GLU A 31 -4.29 8.64 0.05
CA GLU A 31 -3.40 8.38 -1.07
C GLU A 31 -1.97 8.39 -0.53
N LEU A 32 -1.30 7.24 -0.57
CA LEU A 32 0.11 7.13 -0.19
C LEU A 32 1.01 7.67 -1.32
N ASN A 33 0.52 7.55 -2.55
CA ASN A 33 0.95 8.22 -3.77
C ASN A 33 -0.16 8.07 -4.83
N ASP A 34 0.10 8.52 -6.06
CA ASP A 34 -0.82 8.48 -7.19
C ASP A 34 -1.32 7.07 -7.57
N ASN A 35 -0.64 6.00 -7.13
CA ASN A 35 -0.92 4.61 -7.50
C ASN A 35 -1.38 3.74 -6.32
N ILE A 36 -1.30 4.23 -5.08
CA ILE A 36 -1.53 3.42 -3.87
C ILE A 36 -2.46 4.17 -2.91
N LEU A 37 -3.65 3.63 -2.71
CA LEU A 37 -4.66 4.17 -1.80
C LEU A 37 -4.87 3.23 -0.60
N LEU A 38 -4.62 3.74 0.60
CA LEU A 38 -4.90 3.06 1.86
C LEU A 38 -6.31 3.42 2.35
N ARG A 39 -7.11 2.40 2.67
CA ARG A 39 -8.43 2.55 3.29
C ARG A 39 -8.39 1.96 4.69
N PHE A 40 -8.81 2.72 5.70
CA PHE A 40 -8.68 2.30 7.10
C PHE A 40 -9.80 2.83 8.01
N SER A 41 -9.91 2.22 9.18
CA SER A 41 -10.72 2.71 10.29
C SER A 41 -9.87 3.64 11.15
N ARG A 42 -10.25 4.91 11.24
CA ARG A 42 -9.53 5.91 12.05
C ARG A 42 -9.68 5.62 13.54
N ALA A 43 -10.85 5.17 13.96
CA ALA A 43 -11.13 4.85 15.36
C ALA A 43 -10.32 3.64 15.84
N GLU A 44 -10.16 2.63 15.00
CA GLU A 44 -9.43 1.40 15.33
C GLU A 44 -7.96 1.43 14.91
N GLN A 45 -7.53 2.48 14.18
CA GLN A 45 -6.21 2.57 13.55
C GLN A 45 -5.81 1.30 12.79
N ARG A 46 -6.75 0.78 12.01
CA ARG A 46 -6.62 -0.53 11.36
C ARG A 46 -6.95 -0.45 9.88
N ALA A 47 -6.11 -1.09 9.06
CA ALA A 47 -6.34 -1.20 7.63
C ALA A 47 -7.60 -2.02 7.34
N ILE A 48 -8.45 -1.46 6.48
CA ILE A 48 -9.66 -2.12 5.96
C ILE A 48 -9.42 -2.61 4.53
N GLY A 49 -8.64 -1.87 3.74
CA GLY A 49 -8.25 -2.30 2.42
C GLY A 49 -7.12 -1.48 1.81
N LEU A 50 -6.60 -1.99 0.71
CA LEU A 50 -5.61 -1.32 -0.14
C LEU A 50 -6.16 -1.31 -1.57
N THR A 51 -5.88 -0.26 -2.32
CA THR A 51 -6.14 -0.21 -3.76
C THR A 51 -4.83 0.12 -4.45
N LEU A 52 -4.45 -0.72 -5.40
CA LEU A 52 -3.22 -0.59 -6.19
C LEU A 52 -3.63 -0.35 -7.64
N MET A 53 -3.34 0.84 -8.15
CA MET A 53 -3.63 1.26 -9.52
C MET A 53 -2.36 1.12 -10.36
N ASP A 54 -2.51 0.91 -11.67
CA ASP A 54 -1.40 0.48 -12.55
C ASP A 54 -0.69 -0.75 -11.96
N PHE A 55 -1.46 -1.72 -11.47
CA PHE A 55 -0.95 -2.85 -10.69
C PHE A 55 0.10 -3.65 -11.47
N SER A 56 -0.10 -3.84 -12.78
CA SER A 56 0.86 -4.52 -13.65
C SER A 56 2.24 -3.85 -13.65
N VAL A 57 2.28 -2.52 -13.53
CA VAL A 57 3.52 -1.72 -13.45
C VAL A 57 4.13 -1.78 -12.05
N LEU A 58 3.31 -1.73 -11.00
CA LEU A 58 3.76 -1.78 -9.62
C LEU A 58 4.51 -3.07 -9.28
N ILE A 59 4.13 -4.20 -9.88
CA ILE A 59 4.78 -5.51 -9.67
C ILE A 59 5.86 -5.84 -10.72
N GLN A 60 6.09 -4.95 -11.67
CA GLN A 60 7.04 -5.21 -12.76
C GLN A 60 8.47 -5.29 -12.21
N LEU A 61 9.19 -6.33 -12.62
CA LEU A 61 10.61 -6.46 -12.32
C LEU A 61 11.44 -5.60 -13.29
N THR A 62 12.49 -5.01 -12.75
CA THR A 62 13.56 -4.35 -13.52
C THR A 62 14.80 -5.25 -13.51
N ASN A 63 15.81 -4.88 -14.31
CA ASN A 63 17.11 -5.55 -14.28
C ASN A 63 17.80 -5.51 -12.90
N LEU A 64 17.36 -4.61 -12.02
CA LEU A 64 17.90 -4.40 -10.67
C LEU A 64 16.99 -4.93 -9.55
N GLY A 65 15.86 -5.56 -9.90
CA GLY A 65 14.88 -6.06 -8.93
C GLY A 65 13.51 -5.37 -9.03
N PRO A 66 12.63 -5.55 -8.02
CA PRO A 66 11.30 -4.96 -8.02
C PRO A 66 11.36 -3.43 -7.99
N ARG A 67 10.30 -2.79 -8.50
CA ARG A 67 10.16 -1.33 -8.42
C ARG A 67 9.73 -0.92 -7.01
N SER A 68 10.37 0.14 -6.53
CA SER A 68 9.93 0.86 -5.34
C SER A 68 9.45 2.25 -5.76
N PHE A 69 8.41 2.73 -5.09
CA PHE A 69 7.77 4.00 -5.39
C PHE A 69 7.79 4.89 -4.14
N PRO A 70 7.97 6.20 -4.29
CA PRO A 70 7.91 7.13 -3.16
C PRO A 70 6.51 7.13 -2.54
N LEU A 71 6.47 7.34 -1.22
CA LEU A 71 5.25 7.57 -0.44
C LEU A 71 5.07 9.08 -0.18
N ASN A 72 5.10 9.87 -1.26
CA ASN A 72 5.02 11.33 -1.21
C ASN A 72 3.71 11.83 -0.57
N GLY A 73 2.62 11.07 -0.70
CA GLY A 73 1.35 11.41 -0.05
C GLY A 73 1.43 11.51 1.46
N LEU A 74 2.43 10.89 2.11
CA LEU A 74 2.66 11.06 3.55
C LEU A 74 3.06 12.48 3.95
N GLN A 75 3.72 13.23 3.06
CA GLN A 75 4.19 14.60 3.34
C GLN A 75 3.05 15.63 3.26
N GLU A 76 1.95 15.27 2.61
CA GLU A 76 0.77 16.12 2.43
C GLU A 76 -0.20 16.02 3.62
N LEU A 77 0.03 15.06 4.52
CA LEU A 77 -0.80 14.82 5.69
C LEU A 77 -0.42 15.73 6.85
N GLU A 78 -1.42 16.04 7.69
CA GLU A 78 -1.16 16.61 9.01
C GLU A 78 -0.33 15.64 9.88
N PRO A 79 0.51 16.13 10.81
CA PRO A 79 1.44 15.30 11.57
C PRO A 79 0.78 14.08 12.26
N ASP A 80 -0.36 14.28 12.91
CA ASP A 80 -1.10 13.22 13.60
C ASP A 80 -1.58 12.12 12.63
N TRP A 81 -1.98 12.51 11.41
CA TRP A 81 -2.37 11.57 10.36
C TRP A 81 -1.16 10.83 9.80
N GLN A 82 -0.05 11.53 9.61
CA GLN A 82 1.19 10.95 9.12
C GLN A 82 1.67 9.83 10.06
N GLU A 83 1.73 10.08 11.37
CA GLU A 83 2.11 9.08 12.37
C GLU A 83 1.17 7.87 12.36
N MET A 84 -0.15 8.12 12.29
CA MET A 84 -1.16 7.06 12.24
C MET A 84 -1.01 6.19 11.00
N VAL A 85 -0.84 6.80 9.82
CA VAL A 85 -0.70 6.08 8.55
C VAL A 85 0.59 5.27 8.55
N ILE A 86 1.72 5.85 9.00
CA ILE A 86 3.00 5.14 9.16
C ILE A 86 2.82 3.90 10.04
N ASN A 87 2.14 4.05 11.18
CA ASN A 87 1.87 2.94 12.10
C ASN A 87 1.03 1.82 11.44
N ILE A 88 0.07 2.18 10.57
CA ILE A 88 -0.76 1.20 9.85
C ILE A 88 0.04 0.47 8.77
N ILE A 89 0.77 1.19 7.91
CA ILE A 89 1.46 0.60 6.75
C ILE A 89 2.67 -0.25 7.15
N THR A 90 3.25 -0.01 8.32
CA THR A 90 4.39 -0.76 8.86
C THR A 90 4.00 -2.02 9.65
N LYS A 91 2.69 -2.25 9.85
CA LYS A 91 2.15 -3.40 10.59
C LYS A 91 1.35 -4.36 9.71
N PRO A 92 1.15 -5.61 10.14
CA PRO A 92 0.22 -6.52 9.48
C PRO A 92 -1.22 -5.96 9.50
N PRO A 93 -2.02 -6.25 8.47
CA PRO A 93 -1.68 -7.05 7.29
C PRO A 93 -0.97 -6.25 6.18
N VAL A 94 -0.88 -4.92 6.29
CA VAL A 94 -0.40 -4.05 5.19
C VAL A 94 1.05 -4.34 4.84
N ASN A 95 1.93 -4.46 5.84
CA ASN A 95 3.37 -4.70 5.63
C ASN A 95 3.72 -6.07 5.01
N GLN A 96 2.73 -6.95 4.87
CA GLN A 96 2.89 -8.24 4.17
C GLN A 96 2.74 -8.06 2.66
N ILE A 97 2.04 -7.02 2.21
CA ILE A 97 1.78 -6.72 0.80
C ILE A 97 2.60 -5.51 0.34
N LEU A 98 2.69 -4.48 1.18
CA LEU A 98 3.42 -3.26 0.89
C LEU A 98 4.65 -3.19 1.79
N LYS A 99 5.83 -3.49 1.23
CA LYS A 99 7.09 -3.40 1.97
C LYS A 99 7.56 -1.96 1.98
N VAL A 100 7.47 -1.34 3.14
CA VAL A 100 7.92 0.03 3.36
C VAL A 100 9.38 0.06 3.79
N SER A 101 10.16 0.95 3.20
CA SER A 101 11.55 1.22 3.55
C SER A 101 11.89 2.68 3.30
N VAL A 102 13.14 3.07 3.51
CA VAL A 102 13.62 4.43 3.26
C VAL A 102 14.73 4.35 2.23
N TYR A 103 14.61 5.18 1.19
CA TYR A 103 15.70 5.48 0.28
C TYR A 103 16.44 6.72 0.76
N THR A 104 17.76 6.65 0.79
CA THR A 104 18.65 7.69 1.35
C THR A 104 19.61 8.15 0.24
N PRO A 105 19.20 9.08 -0.64
CA PRO A 105 20.04 9.56 -1.74
C PRO A 105 21.35 10.20 -1.25
N SER A 106 21.28 10.85 -0.08
CA SER A 106 22.40 11.47 0.62
C SER A 106 22.26 11.24 2.13
N LEU A 107 23.31 11.45 2.91
CA LEU A 107 23.30 11.20 4.37
C LEU A 107 22.27 12.04 5.14
N THR A 108 21.74 13.10 4.53
CA THR A 108 20.77 14.03 5.15
C THR A 108 19.38 13.91 4.57
N GLU A 109 19.19 13.14 3.49
CA GLU A 109 17.91 12.99 2.81
C GLU A 109 17.31 11.62 3.08
N SER A 110 15.99 11.57 3.28
CA SER A 110 15.28 10.33 3.50
C SER A 110 13.94 10.40 2.79
N VAL A 111 13.75 9.48 1.85
CA VAL A 111 12.53 9.35 1.07
C VAL A 111 11.86 8.04 1.45
N PRO A 112 10.69 8.07 2.11
CA PRO A 112 9.94 6.85 2.37
C PRO A 112 9.49 6.27 1.03
N ILE A 113 9.78 4.99 0.83
CA ILE A 113 9.46 4.25 -0.38
C ILE A 113 8.71 2.98 -0.02
N ALA A 114 7.92 2.48 -0.96
CA ALA A 114 7.33 1.16 -0.85
C ALA A 114 7.44 0.37 -2.15
N LEU A 115 7.59 -0.94 -2.01
CA LEU A 115 7.41 -1.89 -3.10
C LEU A 115 6.23 -2.80 -2.78
N VAL A 116 5.54 -3.23 -3.83
CA VAL A 116 4.49 -4.23 -3.72
C VAL A 116 5.15 -5.61 -3.75
N GLU A 117 5.00 -6.35 -2.65
CA GLU A 117 5.49 -7.72 -2.54
C GLU A 117 4.76 -8.61 -3.56
N LYS A 118 5.49 -9.53 -4.19
CA LYS A 118 4.90 -10.45 -5.17
C LYS A 118 3.86 -11.33 -4.47
N MET A 119 2.60 -11.07 -4.74
CA MET A 119 1.50 -11.87 -4.23
C MET A 119 1.40 -13.17 -5.03
N PRO A 120 1.05 -14.31 -4.40
CA PRO A 120 0.85 -15.60 -5.07
C PRO A 120 -0.48 -15.64 -5.85
N ILE A 121 -0.85 -14.56 -6.53
CA ILE A 121 -2.02 -14.50 -7.39
C ILE A 121 -1.53 -14.81 -8.80
N PRO A 122 -2.10 -15.81 -9.50
CA PRO A 122 -1.79 -16.03 -10.90
C PRO A 122 -2.30 -14.84 -11.71
N VAL A 123 -1.40 -13.89 -11.98
CA VAL A 123 -1.61 -12.87 -13.01
C VAL A 123 -1.52 -13.63 -14.32
N ALA A 124 -2.67 -13.92 -14.93
CA ALA A 124 -2.70 -14.60 -16.22
C ALA A 124 -2.00 -13.72 -17.26
N ASN A 125 -0.84 -14.19 -17.73
CA ASN A 125 -0.12 -13.64 -18.88
C ASN A 125 -0.95 -13.73 -20.17
#